data_AF-A0A8S3V0V7-F1
#
_entry.id   AF-A0A8S3V0V7-F1
#
_cell.length_a   1.000
_cell.length_b   1.000
_cell.length_c   1.000
_cell.angle_alpha   90.00
_cell.angle_beta   90.00
_cell.angle_gamma   90.00
#
_symmetry.space_group_name_H-M   'P 1'
#
loop_
_entity.id
_entity.type
_entity.pdbx_description
1 polymer ?
#
loop_
_entity_poly.entity_id
_entity_poly.type
_entity_poly.pdbx_seq_one_letter_code
_entity_poly.pdbx_strand_id
1 'polypeptide(L)'
;MSSKEGLERYKQEKLQKRREQRLESYYRNRNLKENEYALSDEAVRQRQHREKQEKEQMRRVKETERKRKYRKRKREENINDQRQNEDLNMRNTFENRTEKHRALKKLKLALPKSPDRRVTTMVAYLQNSNSPTVRKLQSSEVISSPEEIEEHKTSKALTEDLKTVIDNCKRKKK
;
A
#
# COMPACT_ATOMS: atom_id res chain seq x y z
N MET A 1 -58.91 55.49 -66.92
CA MET A 1 -57.67 54.91 -66.35
C MET A 1 -56.76 54.53 -67.50
N SER A 2 -55.60 55.18 -67.63
CA SER A 2 -54.78 55.18 -68.86
C SER A 2 -53.85 53.96 -68.93
N SER A 3 -53.81 53.29 -70.08
CA SER A 3 -52.95 52.11 -70.36
C SER A 3 -51.46 52.29 -69.99
N LYS A 4 -50.97 53.54 -69.96
CA LYS A 4 -49.59 53.88 -69.58
C LYS A 4 -49.29 53.69 -68.09
N GLU A 5 -50.24 54.00 -67.20
CA GLU A 5 -50.04 53.94 -65.74
C GLU A 5 -49.93 52.49 -65.24
N GLY A 6 -50.71 51.57 -65.85
CA GLY A 6 -50.62 50.14 -65.55
C GLY A 6 -49.26 49.54 -65.96
N LEU A 7 -48.71 49.99 -67.09
CA LEU A 7 -47.42 49.53 -67.60
C LEU A 7 -46.25 49.99 -66.73
N GLU A 8 -46.30 51.22 -66.19
CA GLU A 8 -45.28 51.72 -65.27
C GLU A 8 -45.28 50.98 -63.93
N ARG A 9 -46.47 50.73 -63.36
CA ARG A 9 -46.60 49.95 -62.12
C ARG A 9 -46.05 48.53 -62.29
N TYR A 10 -46.36 47.87 -63.40
CA TYR A 10 -45.81 46.54 -63.71
C TYR A 10 -44.27 46.54 -63.82
N LYS A 11 -43.69 47.57 -64.45
CA LYS A 11 -42.22 47.70 -64.53
C LYS A 11 -41.58 47.91 -63.16
N GLN A 12 -42.20 48.72 -62.30
CA GLN A 12 -41.73 48.96 -60.92
C GLN A 12 -41.81 47.68 -60.07
N GLU A 13 -42.92 46.96 -60.14
CA GLU A 13 -43.10 45.69 -59.41
C GLU A 13 -42.08 44.63 -59.86
N LYS A 14 -41.82 44.53 -61.17
CA LYS A 14 -40.81 43.62 -61.72
C LYS A 14 -39.39 43.98 -61.27
N LEU A 15 -39.08 45.27 -61.16
CA LEU A 15 -37.81 45.75 -60.62
C LEU A 15 -37.69 45.46 -59.12
N GLN A 16 -38.76 45.64 -58.36
CA GLN A 16 -38.81 45.36 -56.94
C GLN A 16 -38.61 43.86 -56.66
N LYS A 17 -39.33 42.99 -57.37
CA LYS A 17 -39.14 41.53 -57.30
C LYS A 17 -37.70 41.11 -57.60
N ARG A 18 -37.04 41.73 -58.59
CA ARG A 18 -35.62 41.47 -58.89
C ARG A 18 -34.68 41.93 -57.78
N ARG A 19 -34.98 43.05 -57.11
CA ARG A 19 -34.20 43.54 -55.96
C ARG A 19 -34.37 42.61 -54.75
N GLU A 20 -35.59 42.20 -54.46
CA GLU A 20 -35.92 41.26 -53.38
C GLU A 20 -35.22 39.92 -53.60
N GLN A 21 -35.27 39.35 -54.81
CA GLN A 21 -34.56 38.11 -55.14
C GLN A 21 -33.03 38.23 -54.96
N ARG A 22 -32.44 39.37 -55.32
CA ARG A 22 -31.00 39.61 -55.12
C ARG A 22 -30.64 39.72 -53.64
N LEU A 23 -31.45 40.45 -52.86
CA LEU A 23 -31.27 40.57 -51.42
C LEU A 23 -31.41 39.21 -50.73
N GLU A 24 -32.41 38.44 -51.11
CA GLU A 24 -32.65 37.12 -50.55
C GLU A 24 -31.49 36.16 -50.87
N SER A 25 -30.98 36.18 -52.10
CA SER A 25 -29.76 35.43 -52.46
C SER A 25 -28.53 35.89 -51.65
N TYR A 26 -28.36 37.18 -51.43
CA TYR A 26 -27.27 37.73 -50.62
C TYR A 26 -27.32 37.24 -49.17
N TYR A 27 -28.49 37.30 -48.52
CA TYR A 27 -28.65 36.82 -47.15
C TYR A 27 -28.46 35.31 -47.03
N ARG A 28 -28.98 34.52 -47.99
CA ARG A 28 -28.74 33.06 -48.01
C ARG A 28 -27.25 32.75 -48.11
N ASN A 29 -26.53 33.39 -49.03
CA ASN A 29 -25.09 33.19 -49.19
C ASN A 29 -24.28 33.62 -47.96
N ARG A 30 -24.68 34.71 -47.29
CA ARG A 30 -24.06 35.14 -46.05
C ARG A 30 -24.24 34.11 -44.93
N ASN A 31 -25.47 33.62 -44.74
CA ASN A 31 -25.77 32.61 -43.71
C ASN A 31 -25.03 31.29 -43.98
N LEU A 32 -24.89 30.88 -45.25
CA LEU A 32 -24.12 29.69 -45.61
C LEU A 32 -22.65 29.83 -45.20
N LYS A 33 -22.01 30.97 -45.50
CA LYS A 33 -20.62 31.24 -45.09
C LYS A 33 -20.46 31.28 -43.58
N GLU A 34 -21.35 31.96 -42.86
CA GLU A 34 -21.30 32.02 -41.39
C GLU A 34 -21.43 30.62 -40.76
N ASN A 35 -22.30 29.75 -41.30
CA ASN A 35 -22.42 28.36 -40.87
C ASN A 35 -21.18 27.53 -41.18
N GLU A 36 -20.54 27.71 -42.35
CA GLU A 36 -19.28 27.04 -42.69
C GLU A 36 -18.15 27.41 -41.72
N TYR A 37 -18.01 28.70 -41.39
CA TYR A 37 -17.04 29.15 -40.39
C TYR A 37 -17.33 28.57 -39.00
N ALA A 38 -18.60 28.56 -38.57
CA ALA A 38 -18.99 28.00 -37.28
C ALA A 38 -18.67 26.50 -37.17
N LEU A 39 -18.95 25.72 -38.23
CA LEU A 39 -18.62 24.30 -38.30
C LEU A 39 -17.09 24.06 -38.28
N SER A 40 -16.31 24.91 -38.95
CA SER A 40 -14.85 24.86 -38.92
C SER A 40 -14.30 25.14 -37.51
N ASP A 41 -14.80 26.18 -36.85
CA ASP A 41 -14.39 26.54 -35.49
C ASP A 41 -14.78 25.48 -34.45
N GLU A 42 -15.94 24.84 -34.64
CA GLU A 42 -16.35 23.71 -33.81
C GLU A 42 -15.45 22.48 -34.03
N ALA A 43 -15.10 22.18 -35.28
CA ALA A 43 -14.18 21.09 -35.60
C ALA A 43 -12.78 21.31 -34.99
N VAL A 44 -12.27 22.55 -35.03
CA VAL A 44 -11.00 22.91 -34.38
C VAL A 44 -11.09 22.75 -32.86
N ARG A 45 -12.17 23.20 -32.22
CA ARG A 45 -12.38 23.03 -30.78
C ARG A 45 -12.47 21.56 -30.37
N GLN A 46 -13.19 20.73 -31.13
CA GLN A 46 -13.26 19.29 -30.89
C GLN A 46 -11.89 18.62 -31.01
N ARG A 47 -11.11 18.98 -32.02
CA ARG A 47 -9.73 18.45 -32.19
C ARG A 47 -8.85 18.80 -31.00
N GLN A 48 -8.84 20.05 -30.57
CA GLN A 48 -8.06 20.49 -29.41
C GLN A 48 -8.49 19.79 -28.13
N HIS A 49 -9.79 19.54 -27.95
CA HIS A 49 -10.30 18.81 -26.79
C HIS A 49 -9.82 17.37 -26.78
N ARG A 50 -9.89 16.66 -27.92
CA ARG A 50 -9.35 15.29 -28.06
C ARG A 50 -7.85 15.24 -27.77
N GLU A 51 -7.07 16.15 -28.34
CA GLU A 51 -5.62 16.22 -28.06
C GLU A 51 -5.30 16.46 -26.59
N LYS A 52 -6.08 17.31 -25.90
CA LYS A 52 -5.93 17.53 -24.45
C LYS A 52 -6.24 16.25 -23.67
N GLN A 53 -7.32 15.56 -24.01
CA GLN A 53 -7.69 14.29 -23.36
C GLN A 53 -6.62 13.21 -23.57
N GLU A 54 -6.10 13.06 -24.78
CA GLU A 54 -5.02 12.11 -25.09
C GLU A 54 -3.73 12.42 -24.31
N LYS A 55 -3.33 13.71 -24.26
CA LYS A 55 -2.17 14.14 -23.47
C LYS A 55 -2.35 13.83 -21.98
N GLU A 56 -3.55 14.05 -21.44
CA GLU A 56 -3.85 13.75 -20.04
C GLU A 56 -3.84 12.25 -19.75
N GLN A 57 -4.44 11.43 -20.62
CA GLN A 57 -4.40 9.97 -20.49
C GLN A 57 -2.96 9.45 -20.53
N MET A 58 -2.14 9.95 -21.47
CA MET A 58 -0.72 9.60 -21.53
C MET A 58 0.06 9.97 -20.27
N ARG A 59 -0.25 11.12 -19.65
CA ARG A 59 0.34 11.51 -18.35
C ARG A 59 -0.05 10.53 -17.25
N ARG A 60 -1.33 10.16 -17.16
CA ARG A 60 -1.84 9.19 -16.16
C ARG A 60 -1.17 7.83 -16.35
N VAL A 61 -1.08 7.31 -17.57
CA VAL A 61 -0.40 6.04 -17.86
C VAL A 61 1.06 6.08 -17.40
N LYS A 62 1.82 7.12 -17.80
CA LYS A 62 3.23 7.28 -17.37
C LYS A 62 3.38 7.35 -15.85
N GLU A 63 2.47 8.03 -15.16
CA GLU A 63 2.50 8.12 -13.70
C GLU A 63 2.21 6.76 -13.04
N THR A 64 1.18 6.04 -13.52
CA THR A 64 0.86 4.70 -13.01
C THR A 64 2.01 3.71 -13.23
N GLU A 65 2.67 3.77 -14.38
CA GLU A 65 3.82 2.95 -14.69
C GLU A 65 5.02 3.27 -13.80
N ARG A 66 5.32 4.57 -13.57
CA ARG A 66 6.36 5.01 -12.62
C ARG A 66 6.08 4.49 -11.21
N LYS A 67 4.83 4.60 -10.73
CA LYS A 67 4.42 4.07 -9.43
C LYS A 67 4.58 2.55 -9.35
N ARG A 68 4.20 1.83 -10.41
CA ARG A 68 4.36 0.37 -10.49
C ARG A 68 5.84 -0.03 -10.43
N LYS A 69 6.70 0.65 -11.20
CA LYS A 69 8.14 0.41 -11.22
C LYS A 69 8.78 0.71 -9.87
N TYR A 70 8.43 1.83 -9.23
CA TYR A 70 8.89 2.16 -7.87
C TYR A 70 8.49 1.10 -6.85
N ARG A 71 7.21 0.67 -6.84
CA ARG A 71 6.72 -0.37 -5.93
C ARG A 71 7.44 -1.70 -6.15
N LYS A 72 7.70 -2.08 -7.40
CA LYS A 72 8.45 -3.29 -7.74
C LYS A 72 9.89 -3.21 -7.20
N ARG A 73 10.59 -2.11 -7.51
CA ARG A 73 11.96 -1.87 -7.01
C ARG A 73 12.04 -1.89 -5.48
N LYS A 74 11.10 -1.22 -4.79
CA LYS A 74 11.04 -1.24 -3.31
C LYS A 74 10.80 -2.63 -2.73
N ARG A 75 10.00 -3.48 -3.40
CA ARG A 75 9.82 -4.88 -3.00
C ARG A 75 11.10 -5.68 -3.20
N GLU A 76 11.81 -5.47 -4.32
CA GLU A 76 13.08 -6.12 -4.60
C GLU A 76 14.18 -5.70 -3.61
N GLU A 77 14.29 -4.41 -3.28
CA GLU A 77 15.18 -3.89 -2.23
C GLU A 77 14.89 -4.58 -0.87
N ASN A 78 13.62 -4.64 -0.46
CA ASN A 78 13.23 -5.31 0.80
C ASN A 78 13.52 -6.82 0.80
N ILE A 79 13.40 -7.50 -0.34
CA ILE A 79 13.73 -8.93 -0.47
C ILE A 79 15.24 -9.14 -0.37
N ASN A 80 16.04 -8.23 -0.95
CA ASN A 80 17.50 -8.31 -0.88
C ASN A 80 18.02 -8.04 0.55
N ASP A 81 17.45 -7.05 1.24
CA ASP A 81 17.76 -6.78 2.65
C ASP A 81 17.35 -7.95 3.58
N GLN A 82 16.30 -8.70 3.22
CA GLN A 82 15.94 -9.93 3.93
C GLN A 82 16.95 -11.05 3.68
N ARG A 83 17.40 -11.26 2.43
CA ARG A 83 18.40 -12.29 2.09
C ARG A 83 19.77 -12.03 2.72
N GLN A 84 20.20 -10.77 2.86
CA GLN A 84 21.45 -10.45 3.55
C GLN A 84 21.37 -10.62 5.08
N ASN A 85 20.18 -10.78 5.65
CA ASN A 85 20.00 -11.15 7.07
C ASN A 85 19.68 -12.65 7.26
N GLU A 86 19.63 -13.44 6.19
CA GLU A 86 19.34 -14.89 6.22
C GLU A 86 20.57 -15.77 6.44
N ASP A 87 21.77 -15.20 6.63
CA ASP A 87 22.97 -15.94 7.08
C ASP A 87 22.82 -16.53 8.50
N LEU A 88 21.70 -16.28 9.18
CA LEU A 88 21.30 -17.02 10.37
C LEU A 88 20.23 -18.03 9.97
N ASN A 89 20.67 -19.30 9.78
CA ASN A 89 19.95 -20.57 9.57
C ASN A 89 18.62 -20.77 10.36
N MET A 90 17.68 -19.85 10.23
CA MET A 90 16.36 -19.90 10.84
C MET A 90 15.39 -20.23 9.71
N ARG A 91 15.22 -21.53 9.46
CA ARG A 91 14.17 -22.10 8.62
C ARG A 91 12.83 -21.45 9.04
N ASN A 92 12.41 -20.41 8.33
CA ASN A 92 11.24 -19.60 8.69
C ASN A 92 10.04 -20.54 8.65
N THR A 93 9.46 -20.81 9.82
CA THR A 93 8.32 -21.73 9.98
C THR A 93 7.02 -21.16 9.40
N PHE A 94 7.05 -19.89 8.97
CA PHE A 94 5.92 -19.18 8.39
C PHE A 94 6.25 -18.84 6.94
N GLU A 95 5.36 -19.20 6.02
CA GLU A 95 5.50 -18.92 4.59
C GLU A 95 5.37 -17.41 4.30
N ASN A 96 4.61 -16.67 5.11
CA ASN A 96 4.40 -15.24 4.95
C ASN A 96 4.67 -14.44 6.24
N ARG A 97 5.29 -13.26 6.08
CA ARG A 97 5.49 -12.27 7.15
C ARG A 97 4.19 -11.89 7.88
N THR A 98 3.08 -11.82 7.16
CA THR A 98 1.77 -11.47 7.76
C THR A 98 1.26 -12.56 8.68
N GLU A 99 1.49 -13.83 8.35
CA GLU A 99 1.15 -14.98 9.19
C GLU A 99 1.99 -15.00 10.45
N LYS A 100 3.31 -14.83 10.32
CA LYS A 100 4.23 -14.66 11.46
C LYS A 100 3.75 -13.54 12.37
N HIS A 101 3.39 -12.39 11.81
CA HIS A 101 2.93 -11.25 12.60
C HIS A 101 1.59 -11.53 13.30
N ARG A 102 0.63 -12.18 12.63
CA ARG A 102 -0.64 -12.58 13.22
C ARG A 102 -0.44 -13.59 14.34
N ALA A 103 0.42 -14.60 14.15
CA ALA A 103 0.74 -15.59 15.17
C ALA A 103 1.38 -14.94 16.41
N LEU A 104 2.37 -14.06 16.21
CA LEU A 104 3.01 -13.31 17.30
C LEU A 104 2.02 -12.40 18.04
N LYS A 105 1.11 -11.74 17.32
CA LYS A 105 0.06 -10.91 17.92
C LYS A 105 -0.88 -11.75 18.78
N LYS A 106 -1.32 -12.91 18.29
CA LYS A 106 -2.16 -13.85 19.05
C LYS A 106 -1.44 -14.36 20.30
N LEU A 107 -0.17 -14.75 20.18
CA LEU A 107 0.64 -15.18 21.31
C LEU A 107 0.75 -14.08 22.37
N LYS A 108 1.06 -12.85 21.96
CA LYS A 108 1.17 -11.70 22.89
C LYS A 108 -0.15 -11.41 23.61
N LEU A 109 -1.29 -11.60 22.94
CA LEU A 109 -2.61 -11.42 23.53
C LEU A 109 -3.02 -12.58 24.45
N ALA A 110 -2.55 -13.80 24.17
CA ALA A 110 -2.81 -14.98 24.99
C ALA A 110 -1.97 -15.00 26.28
N LEU A 111 -0.79 -14.37 26.28
CA LEU A 111 0.05 -14.27 27.47
C LEU A 111 -0.62 -13.41 28.56
N PRO A 112 -0.42 -13.74 29.85
CA PRO A 112 -0.92 -12.91 30.94
C PRO A 112 -0.45 -11.45 30.84
N LYS A 113 -1.36 -10.52 31.19
CA LYS A 113 -1.08 -9.08 31.19
C LYS A 113 -0.12 -8.69 32.32
N SER A 114 -0.27 -9.28 33.49
CA SER A 114 0.58 -9.04 34.66
C SER A 114 2.00 -9.59 34.44
N PRO A 115 3.06 -8.81 34.73
CA PRO A 115 4.45 -9.27 34.59
C PRO A 115 4.75 -10.57 35.31
N ASP A 116 4.35 -10.70 36.58
CA ASP A 116 4.67 -11.87 37.41
C ASP A 116 4.10 -13.16 36.81
N ARG A 117 2.80 -13.17 36.47
CA ARG A 117 2.17 -14.32 35.83
C ARG A 117 2.78 -14.64 34.46
N ARG A 118 3.26 -13.63 33.73
CA ARG A 118 3.95 -13.85 32.46
C ARG A 118 5.26 -14.59 32.69
N VAL A 119 6.06 -14.16 33.68
CA VAL A 119 7.29 -14.84 34.07
C VAL A 119 6.99 -16.28 34.50
N THR A 120 6.00 -16.51 35.36
CA THR A 120 5.60 -17.87 35.78
C THR A 120 5.22 -18.76 34.59
N THR A 121 4.45 -18.21 33.64
CA THR A 121 4.05 -18.95 32.43
C THR A 121 5.25 -19.32 31.57
N MET A 122 6.21 -18.40 31.40
CA MET A 122 7.43 -18.66 30.65
C MET A 122 8.34 -19.66 31.36
N VAL A 123 8.49 -19.57 32.69
CA VAL A 123 9.25 -20.55 33.49
C VAL A 123 8.64 -21.95 33.35
N ALA A 124 7.33 -22.08 33.49
CA ALA A 124 6.63 -23.36 33.31
C ALA A 124 6.82 -23.93 31.89
N TYR A 125 6.81 -23.08 30.87
CA TYR A 125 7.12 -23.49 29.50
C TYR A 125 8.56 -24.00 29.35
N LEU A 126 9.53 -23.31 29.96
CA LEU A 126 10.95 -23.67 29.89
C LEU A 126 11.29 -24.96 30.64
N GLN A 127 10.47 -25.37 31.62
CA GLN A 127 10.63 -26.64 32.32
C GLN A 127 10.33 -27.87 31.42
N ASN A 128 9.66 -27.68 30.28
CA ASN A 128 9.36 -28.77 29.36
C ASN A 128 10.57 -29.08 28.45
N SER A 129 11.44 -29.97 28.90
CA SER A 129 12.64 -30.45 28.18
C SER A 129 12.36 -31.13 26.83
N ASN A 130 11.11 -31.55 26.59
CA ASN A 130 10.70 -32.15 25.32
C ASN A 130 10.32 -31.11 24.26
N SER A 131 10.20 -29.83 24.62
CA SER A 131 9.95 -28.76 23.65
C SER A 131 11.15 -28.56 22.71
N PRO A 132 10.97 -28.59 21.38
CA PRO A 132 12.04 -28.28 20.43
C PRO A 132 12.67 -26.91 20.65
N THR A 133 11.88 -25.93 21.13
CA THR A 133 12.39 -24.59 21.46
C THR A 133 13.32 -24.64 22.66
N VAL A 134 12.96 -25.37 23.71
CA VAL A 134 13.78 -25.50 24.93
C VAL A 134 15.09 -26.19 24.61
N ARG A 135 15.06 -27.29 23.84
CA ARG A 135 16.29 -27.97 23.38
C ARG A 135 17.23 -27.07 22.58
N LYS A 136 16.68 -26.23 21.70
CA LYS A 136 17.48 -25.24 20.96
C LYS A 136 18.12 -24.22 21.88
N LEU A 137 17.36 -23.68 22.84
CA LEU A 137 17.87 -22.70 23.80
C LEU A 137 18.97 -23.29 24.70
N GLN A 138 18.86 -24.57 25.06
CA GLN A 138 19.91 -25.31 25.78
C GLN A 138 21.17 -25.46 24.91
N SER A 139 21.00 -25.88 23.65
CA SER A 139 22.14 -26.04 22.73
C SER A 139 22.87 -24.73 22.39
N SER A 140 22.19 -23.59 22.53
CA SER A 140 22.76 -22.25 22.34
C SER A 140 23.22 -21.61 23.64
N GLU A 141 23.28 -22.35 24.75
CA GLU A 141 23.71 -21.89 26.09
C GLU A 141 22.92 -20.69 26.65
N VAL A 142 21.70 -20.46 26.14
CA VAL A 142 20.82 -19.37 26.61
C VAL A 142 20.13 -19.75 27.92
N ILE A 143 19.88 -21.05 28.12
CA ILE A 143 19.34 -21.61 29.35
C ILE A 143 20.18 -22.81 29.75
N SER A 144 20.33 -23.03 31.05
CA SER A 144 21.13 -24.13 31.59
C SER A 144 20.61 -25.49 31.13
N SER A 145 21.55 -26.41 30.92
CA SER A 145 21.23 -27.80 30.60
C SER A 145 20.58 -28.51 31.81
N PRO A 146 19.85 -29.62 31.60
CA PRO A 146 19.28 -30.39 32.71
C PRO A 146 20.35 -30.87 33.69
N GLU A 147 21.52 -31.23 33.18
CA GLU A 147 22.67 -31.69 33.98
C GLU A 147 23.24 -30.56 34.83
N GLU A 148 23.46 -29.37 34.25
CA GLU A 148 23.92 -28.18 34.97
C GLU A 148 22.93 -27.76 36.07
N ILE A 149 21.63 -27.91 35.83
CA ILE A 149 20.59 -27.60 36.82
C ILE A 149 20.69 -28.54 38.02
N GLU A 150 20.91 -29.84 37.79
CA GLU A 150 21.09 -30.83 38.86
C GLU A 150 22.41 -30.60 39.62
N GLU A 151 23.51 -30.32 38.93
CA GLU A 151 24.79 -29.95 39.56
C GLU A 151 24.66 -28.71 40.44
N HIS A 152 23.95 -27.68 39.96
CA HIS A 152 23.69 -26.50 40.76
C HIS A 152 22.82 -26.78 41.99
N LYS A 153 21.83 -27.67 41.88
CA LYS A 153 20.99 -28.08 43.01
C LYS A 153 21.79 -28.84 44.07
N THR A 154 22.61 -29.80 43.65
CA THR A 154 23.45 -30.58 44.57
C THR A 154 24.48 -29.69 45.25
N SER A 155 25.13 -28.80 44.49
CA SER A 155 26.04 -27.79 45.02
C SER A 155 25.36 -26.90 46.07
N LYS A 156 24.16 -26.40 45.80
CA LYS A 156 23.38 -25.61 46.77
C LYS A 156 23.05 -26.40 48.03
N ALA A 157 22.57 -27.64 47.91
CA ALA A 157 22.27 -28.48 49.06
C ALA A 157 23.51 -28.68 49.95
N LEU A 158 24.67 -28.97 49.36
CA LEU A 158 25.93 -29.09 50.09
C LEU A 158 26.33 -27.79 50.79
N THR A 159 26.13 -26.62 50.16
CA THR A 159 26.42 -25.34 50.80
C THR A 159 25.48 -25.01 51.97
N GLU A 160 24.22 -25.43 51.88
CA GLU A 160 23.26 -25.30 52.99
C GLU A 160 23.66 -26.22 54.15
N ASP A 161 24.00 -27.47 53.88
CA ASP A 161 24.50 -28.41 54.87
C ASP A 161 25.77 -27.87 55.57
N LEU A 162 26.75 -27.38 54.81
CA LEU A 162 27.95 -26.75 55.38
C LEU A 162 27.63 -25.55 56.25
N LYS A 163 26.68 -24.68 55.85
CA LYS A 163 26.21 -23.56 56.68
C LYS A 163 25.64 -24.06 58.00
N THR A 164 24.80 -25.09 57.99
CA THR A 164 24.22 -25.64 59.23
C THR A 164 25.30 -26.21 60.15
N VAL A 165 26.30 -26.91 59.61
CA VAL A 165 27.44 -27.44 60.38
C VAL A 165 28.25 -26.31 61.01
N ILE A 166 28.59 -25.28 60.23
CA ILE A 166 29.33 -24.11 60.71
C ILE A 166 28.56 -23.40 61.82
N ASP A 167 27.26 -23.21 61.66
CA ASP A 167 26.42 -22.55 62.66
C ASP A 167 26.32 -23.37 63.95
N ASN A 168 26.21 -24.70 63.85
CA ASN A 168 26.24 -25.60 65.00
C ASN A 168 27.60 -25.55 65.73
N CYS A 169 28.71 -25.52 64.99
CA CYS A 169 30.05 -25.37 65.55
C CYS A 169 30.24 -24.02 66.26
N LYS A 170 29.68 -22.93 65.71
CA LYS A 170 29.70 -21.61 66.36
C LYS A 170 28.87 -21.56 67.63
N ARG A 171 27.70 -22.23 67.66
CA ARG A 171 26.82 -22.28 68.84
C ARG A 171 27.43 -23.08 70.00
N LYS A 172 28.17 -24.16 69.71
CA LYS A 172 28.86 -24.98 70.74
C LYS A 172 30.14 -24.33 71.32
N LYS A 173 30.59 -23.20 70.77
CA LYS A 173 31.75 -22.42 71.26
C LYS A 173 31.35 -21.28 72.22
N LYS A 174 30.06 -21.08 72.48
CA LYS A 174 29.54 -20.25 73.57
C LYS A 174 29.16 -21.15 74.74
#